data_AF-A0A9W3DTJ2-F1
#
_entry.id   AF-A0A9W3DTJ2-F1
#
_cell.length_a   1.000
_cell.length_b   1.000
_cell.length_c   1.000
_cell.angle_alpha   90.00
_cell.angle_beta   90.00
_cell.angle_gamma   90.00
#
_symmetry.space_group_name_H-M   'P 1'
#
loop_
_entity.id
_entity.type
_entity.pdbx_description
1 polymer ?
#
loop_
_entity_poly.entity_id
_entity_poly.type
_entity_poly.pdbx_seq_one_letter_code
_entity_poly.pdbx_strand_id
1 'polypeptide(L)'
;MMMSDIPQDLIEEILSRVPAASLRRLRSTCKLWNDLFKDGRFRENHIRKAPKQSRILMLNDYKISSLNVNLNVAPPAAVEFKGPLVLKDSHSCSQQVDIEDIFHCDGLLLCTIRNDRHRLMVWNPYLGETRWIQIFQTTTNSSSDLRYSFALGYQNNNFCRSSRILKCWHSIDPMMVFEVYELSSGSWRVFDDIALDCCILPKCGVSFKGNAYWLAFGQTVGLLLGFDFTRDTFIRLCLPQAMEFCYLNLSVVN
;
A
#
# COMPACT_ATOMS: atom_id res chain seq x y z
N MET A 1 -36.17 13.40 13.80
CA MET A 1 -35.11 13.86 14.71
C MET A 1 -34.02 14.46 13.85
N MET A 2 -33.92 15.79 13.83
CA MET A 2 -33.05 16.54 12.94
C MET A 2 -31.67 16.61 13.61
N MET A 3 -30.58 16.28 12.90
CA MET A 3 -29.20 16.30 13.43
C MET A 3 -28.65 17.71 13.68
N SER A 4 -29.52 18.71 13.82
CA SER A 4 -29.18 20.13 13.87
C SER A 4 -28.76 20.64 15.26
N ASP A 5 -28.78 19.79 16.29
CA ASP A 5 -28.52 20.21 17.68
C ASP A 5 -27.09 19.91 18.16
N ILE A 6 -26.27 19.22 17.36
CA ILE A 6 -24.89 18.88 17.71
C ILE A 6 -23.93 19.72 16.84
N PRO A 7 -23.00 20.47 17.46
CA PRO A 7 -21.93 21.16 16.75
C PRO A 7 -21.15 20.23 15.80
N GLN A 8 -20.79 20.75 14.62
CA GLN A 8 -20.15 19.96 13.56
C GLN A 8 -18.81 19.36 14.02
N ASP A 9 -18.02 20.11 14.76
CA ASP A 9 -16.74 19.67 15.35
C ASP A 9 -16.91 18.46 16.27
N LEU A 10 -17.98 18.42 17.07
CA LEU A 10 -18.28 17.27 17.92
C LEU A 10 -18.71 16.05 17.11
N ILE A 11 -19.48 16.25 16.04
CA ILE A 11 -19.84 15.17 15.11
C ILE A 11 -18.58 14.57 14.47
N GLU A 12 -17.68 15.40 13.96
CA GLU A 12 -16.41 14.96 13.37
C GLU A 12 -15.55 14.21 14.39
N GLU A 13 -15.50 14.71 15.63
CA GLU A 13 -14.75 14.10 16.73
C GLU A 13 -15.30 12.72 17.13
N ILE A 14 -16.62 12.56 17.12
CA ILE A 14 -17.27 11.24 17.35
C ILE A 14 -16.97 10.31 16.19
N LEU A 15 -17.23 10.75 14.95
CA LEU A 15 -17.05 9.92 13.76
C LEU A 15 -15.58 9.52 13.53
N SER A 16 -14.62 10.34 13.97
CA SER A 16 -13.18 9.99 13.92
C SER A 16 -12.82 8.75 14.75
N ARG A 17 -13.66 8.36 15.72
CA ARG A 17 -13.48 7.17 16.56
C ARG A 17 -14.34 5.98 16.13
N VAL A 18 -15.17 6.14 15.10
CA VAL A 18 -16.05 5.06 14.62
C VAL A 18 -15.26 4.13 13.69
N PRO A 19 -15.43 2.80 13.75
CA PRO A 19 -14.73 1.89 12.83
C PRO A 19 -15.01 2.20 11.35
N ALA A 20 -13.98 2.06 10.50
CA ALA A 20 -14.07 2.35 9.06
C ALA A 20 -15.20 1.59 8.35
N ALA A 21 -15.45 0.32 8.75
CA ALA A 21 -16.53 -0.49 8.19
C ALA A 21 -17.93 0.12 8.41
N SER A 22 -18.14 0.78 9.57
CA SER A 22 -19.38 1.48 9.89
C SER A 22 -19.49 2.79 9.13
N LEU A 23 -18.40 3.56 9.02
CA LEU A 23 -18.37 4.79 8.23
C LEU A 23 -18.66 4.53 6.74
N ARG A 24 -18.18 3.41 6.18
CA ARG A 24 -18.50 3.00 4.80
C ARG A 24 -20.01 2.90 4.56
N ARG A 25 -20.78 2.39 5.53
CA ARG A 25 -22.24 2.30 5.43
C ARG A 25 -22.89 3.68 5.53
N LEU A 26 -22.35 4.56 6.37
CA LEU A 26 -22.88 5.93 6.52
C LEU A 26 -22.63 6.77 5.26
N ARG A 27 -21.50 6.55 4.59
CA ARG A 27 -21.12 7.24 3.35
C ARG A 27 -22.19 7.18 2.27
N SER A 28 -22.90 6.06 2.13
CA SER A 28 -23.93 5.88 1.11
C SER A 28 -25.28 6.52 1.45
N THR A 29 -25.42 7.11 2.64
CA THR A 29 -26.71 7.66 3.10
C THR A 29 -26.94 9.11 2.69
N CYS A 30 -25.91 9.97 2.68
CA CYS A 30 -26.03 11.36 2.22
C CYS A 30 -24.70 11.96 1.75
N LYS A 31 -24.79 13.06 0.99
CA LYS A 31 -23.62 13.78 0.45
C LYS A 31 -22.73 14.37 1.54
N LEU A 32 -23.32 14.90 2.60
CA LEU A 32 -22.60 15.48 3.74
C LEU A 32 -21.57 14.49 4.32
N TRP A 33 -22.00 13.25 4.61
CA TRP A 33 -21.09 12.22 5.12
C TRP A 33 -20.05 11.80 4.10
N ASN A 34 -20.45 11.68 2.84
CA ASN A 34 -19.52 11.34 1.76
C ASN A 34 -18.43 12.40 1.56
N ASP A 35 -18.78 13.68 1.70
CA ASP A 35 -17.83 14.78 1.55
C ASP A 35 -16.92 14.90 2.78
N LEU A 36 -17.49 14.76 4.00
CA LEU A 36 -16.70 14.71 5.23
C LEU A 36 -15.65 13.60 5.22
N PHE A 37 -16.01 12.40 4.76
CA PHE A 37 -15.07 11.27 4.74
C PHE A 37 -13.99 11.37 3.67
N LYS A 38 -14.17 12.28 2.70
CA LYS A 38 -13.13 12.63 1.72
C LYS A 38 -12.19 13.72 2.22
N ASP A 39 -12.59 14.48 3.23
CA ASP A 39 -11.75 15.51 3.83
C ASP A 39 -10.45 14.93 4.39
N GLY A 40 -9.34 15.58 4.06
CA GLY A 40 -8.01 15.11 4.44
C GLY A 40 -7.76 15.16 5.94
N ARG A 41 -8.29 16.18 6.64
CA ARG A 41 -8.10 16.34 8.09
C ARG A 41 -8.93 15.31 8.84
N PHE A 42 -10.18 15.10 8.42
CA PHE A 42 -11.01 14.05 8.99
C PHE A 42 -10.35 12.68 8.83
N ARG A 43 -9.83 12.36 7.63
CA ARG A 43 -9.15 11.08 7.37
C ARG A 43 -7.90 10.90 8.26
N GLU A 44 -7.07 11.92 8.40
CA GLU A 44 -5.89 11.85 9.28
C GLU A 44 -6.29 11.66 10.75
N ASN A 45 -7.31 12.38 11.22
CA ASN A 45 -7.84 12.21 12.57
C ASN A 45 -8.41 10.80 12.77
N HIS A 46 -9.14 10.28 11.79
CA HIS A 46 -9.72 8.95 11.81
C HIS A 46 -8.63 7.86 11.86
N ILE A 47 -7.59 7.94 11.03
CA ILE A 47 -6.44 7.00 11.05
C ILE A 47 -5.78 6.95 12.44
N ARG A 48 -5.72 8.09 13.15
CA ARG A 48 -5.11 8.17 14.49
C ARG A 48 -6.02 7.67 15.61
N LYS A 49 -7.33 7.91 15.51
CA LYS A 49 -8.29 7.74 16.62
C LYS A 49 -9.18 6.53 16.49
N ALA A 50 -9.41 6.03 15.27
CA ALA A 50 -10.31 4.92 15.04
C ALA A 50 -9.77 3.64 15.66
N PRO A 51 -10.66 2.75 16.14
CA PRO A 51 -10.27 1.43 16.59
C PRO A 51 -9.64 0.67 15.42
N LYS A 52 -8.40 0.22 15.61
CA LYS A 52 -7.67 -0.60 14.65
C LYS A 52 -8.38 -1.93 14.48
N GLN A 53 -8.87 -2.19 13.27
CA GLN A 53 -9.54 -3.43 12.92
C GLN A 53 -8.57 -4.29 12.13
N SER A 54 -7.79 -5.13 12.82
CA SER A 54 -6.87 -6.03 12.15
C SER A 54 -7.64 -6.98 11.24
N ARG A 55 -7.42 -6.87 9.93
CA ARG A 55 -7.94 -7.82 8.95
C ARG A 55 -6.77 -8.57 8.35
N ILE A 56 -6.81 -9.89 8.48
CA ILE A 56 -5.80 -10.75 7.86
C ILE A 56 -6.25 -11.02 6.42
N LEU A 57 -5.37 -10.68 5.49
CA LEU A 57 -5.54 -10.96 4.07
C LEU A 57 -4.40 -11.87 3.64
N MET A 58 -4.74 -12.86 2.82
CA MET A 58 -3.80 -13.83 2.28
C MET A 58 -3.88 -13.80 0.77
N LEU A 59 -2.74 -13.70 0.11
CA LEU A 59 -2.62 -13.95 -1.32
C LEU A 59 -2.33 -15.44 -1.50
N ASN A 60 -3.25 -16.16 -2.14
CA ASN A 60 -3.07 -17.57 -2.50
C ASN A 60 -3.59 -17.79 -3.92
N ASP A 61 -2.84 -18.53 -4.74
CA ASP A 61 -3.17 -18.80 -6.15
C ASP A 61 -3.60 -17.54 -6.91
N TYR A 62 -2.86 -16.43 -6.71
CA TYR A 62 -3.10 -15.12 -7.32
C TYR A 62 -4.42 -14.44 -6.91
N LYS A 63 -5.08 -14.93 -5.85
CA LYS A 63 -6.33 -14.37 -5.32
C LYS A 63 -6.17 -13.94 -3.88
N ILE A 64 -6.70 -12.76 -3.57
CA ILE A 64 -6.73 -12.25 -2.19
C ILE A 64 -7.91 -12.87 -1.47
N SER A 65 -7.68 -13.45 -0.31
CA SER A 65 -8.71 -14.04 0.53
C SER A 65 -8.63 -13.46 1.94
N SER A 66 -9.77 -13.43 2.63
CA SER A 66 -9.85 -12.87 3.98
C SER A 66 -9.82 -13.98 5.00
N LEU A 67 -8.91 -13.87 5.96
CA LEU A 67 -8.79 -14.83 7.04
C LEU A 67 -9.37 -14.25 8.33
N ASN A 68 -10.14 -15.04 9.05
CA ASN A 68 -10.54 -14.74 10.42
C ASN A 68 -9.77 -15.67 11.34
N VAL A 69 -8.88 -15.11 12.16
CA VAL A 69 -8.07 -15.89 13.11
C VAL A 69 -8.51 -15.49 14.50
N ASN A 70 -9.07 -16.44 15.25
CA ASN A 70 -9.40 -16.22 16.65
C ASN A 70 -8.18 -16.55 17.52
N LEU A 71 -7.40 -15.52 17.86
CA LEU A 71 -6.20 -15.66 18.70
C LEU A 71 -6.52 -15.93 20.19
N ASN A 72 -7.80 -15.87 20.59
CA ASN A 72 -8.23 -16.06 21.98
C ASN A 72 -8.54 -17.53 22.32
N VAL A 73 -8.34 -18.46 21.39
CA VAL A 73 -8.58 -19.90 21.60
C VAL A 73 -7.24 -20.62 21.73
N ALA A 74 -7.13 -21.53 22.70
CA ALA A 74 -5.95 -22.37 22.86
C ALA A 74 -5.64 -23.12 21.55
N PRO A 75 -4.36 -23.35 21.21
CA PRO A 75 -3.98 -23.96 19.94
C PRO A 75 -4.64 -25.32 19.70
N PRO A 76 -5.01 -25.64 18.44
CA PRO A 76 -4.90 -24.78 17.26
C PRO A 76 -6.05 -23.77 17.20
N ALA A 77 -5.72 -22.48 17.10
CA ALA A 77 -6.70 -21.42 16.86
C ALA A 77 -7.53 -21.77 15.62
N ALA A 78 -8.86 -21.73 15.73
CA ALA A 78 -9.74 -21.95 14.58
C ALA A 78 -9.48 -20.84 13.55
N VAL A 79 -8.93 -21.23 12.39
CA VAL A 79 -8.69 -20.36 11.25
C VAL A 79 -9.85 -20.55 10.29
N GLU A 80 -10.69 -19.53 10.17
CA GLU A 80 -11.79 -19.52 9.20
C GLU A 80 -11.39 -18.76 7.95
N PHE A 81 -11.34 -19.48 6.82
CA PHE A 81 -11.13 -18.88 5.51
C PHE A 81 -12.45 -18.34 4.98
N LYS A 82 -12.58 -17.01 4.90
CA LYS A 82 -13.61 -16.41 4.06
C LYS A 82 -13.08 -16.42 2.64
N GLY A 83 -13.84 -17.03 1.73
CA GLY A 83 -13.47 -17.26 0.33
C GLY A 83 -12.85 -16.04 -0.39
N PRO A 84 -12.30 -16.27 -1.59
CA PRO A 84 -11.56 -15.24 -2.31
C PRO A 84 -12.39 -13.98 -2.52
N LEU A 85 -11.77 -12.83 -2.25
CA LEU A 85 -12.34 -11.52 -2.50
C LEU A 85 -12.37 -11.27 -4.00
N VAL A 86 -13.56 -10.95 -4.50
CA VAL A 86 -13.76 -10.67 -5.93
C VAL A 86 -13.35 -9.23 -6.22
N LEU A 87 -12.16 -9.08 -6.80
CA LEU A 87 -11.67 -7.82 -7.35
C LEU A 87 -11.92 -7.84 -8.87
N LYS A 88 -12.67 -6.84 -9.34
CA LYS A 88 -13.04 -6.70 -10.76
C LYS A 88 -12.07 -5.78 -11.48
N ASP A 89 -11.76 -6.11 -12.73
CA ASP A 89 -11.02 -5.20 -13.61
C ASP A 89 -11.90 -3.98 -13.95
N SER A 90 -11.31 -2.79 -13.95
CA SER A 90 -11.94 -1.57 -14.47
C SER A 90 -12.36 -1.65 -15.94
N HIS A 91 -11.66 -2.45 -16.76
CA HIS A 91 -11.90 -2.55 -18.20
C HIS A 91 -12.72 -3.78 -18.61
N SER A 92 -12.99 -4.71 -17.68
CA SER A 92 -13.77 -5.91 -17.95
C SER A 92 -14.72 -6.21 -16.79
N CYS A 93 -16.02 -6.08 -17.05
CA CYS A 93 -17.06 -6.37 -16.06
C CYS A 93 -17.15 -7.85 -15.65
N SER A 94 -16.44 -8.75 -16.35
CA SER A 94 -16.57 -10.21 -16.19
C SER A 94 -15.30 -10.93 -15.74
N GLN A 95 -14.11 -10.31 -15.83
CA GLN A 95 -12.85 -10.98 -15.46
C GLN A 95 -12.41 -10.62 -14.05
N GLN A 96 -12.14 -11.67 -13.25
CA GLN A 96 -11.46 -11.54 -11.97
C GLN A 96 -10.00 -11.20 -12.22
N VAL A 97 -9.45 -10.31 -11.39
CA VAL A 97 -8.06 -9.88 -11.49
C VAL A 97 -7.15 -10.85 -10.73
N ASP A 98 -6.15 -11.39 -11.42
CA ASP A 98 -5.09 -12.20 -10.81
C ASP A 98 -3.96 -11.30 -10.30
N ILE A 99 -3.76 -11.31 -8.99
CA ILE A 99 -2.80 -10.48 -8.25
C ILE A 99 -1.48 -11.24 -8.12
N GLU A 100 -0.39 -10.61 -8.55
CA GLU A 100 0.96 -11.20 -8.50
C GLU A 100 1.64 -10.90 -7.16
N ASP A 101 1.68 -9.64 -6.75
CA ASP A 101 2.31 -9.18 -5.51
C ASP A 101 1.43 -8.13 -4.81
N ILE A 102 1.58 -8.03 -3.48
CA ILE A 102 0.89 -7.05 -2.64
C ILE A 102 1.90 -6.30 -1.78
N PHE A 103 1.79 -4.98 -1.78
CA PHE A 103 2.49 -4.07 -0.88
C PHE A 103 1.44 -3.33 -0.04
N HIS A 104 1.75 -3.00 1.20
CA HIS A 104 0.79 -2.34 2.09
C HIS A 104 1.43 -1.18 2.83
N CYS A 105 0.62 -0.17 3.16
CA CYS A 105 0.98 0.95 4.02
C CYS A 105 -0.31 1.62 4.52
N ASP A 106 -0.43 1.85 5.82
CA ASP A 106 -1.54 2.60 6.45
C ASP A 106 -2.94 2.20 5.97
N GLY A 107 -3.22 0.89 5.90
CA GLY A 107 -4.54 0.40 5.50
C GLY A 107 -4.78 0.36 3.99
N LEU A 108 -3.87 0.88 3.17
CA LEU A 108 -3.91 0.78 1.71
C LEU A 108 -3.08 -0.41 1.22
N LEU A 109 -3.55 -1.04 0.15
CA LEU A 109 -2.88 -2.12 -0.56
C LEU A 109 -2.53 -1.64 -1.97
N LEU A 110 -1.33 -1.95 -2.41
CA LEU A 110 -0.88 -1.81 -3.79
C LEU A 110 -0.68 -3.20 -4.37
N CYS A 111 -1.39 -3.49 -5.45
CA CYS A 111 -1.38 -4.79 -6.10
C CYS A 111 -0.78 -4.70 -7.50
N THR A 112 0.12 -5.63 -7.83
CA THR A 112 0.59 -5.87 -9.20
C THR A 112 -0.26 -6.96 -9.86
N ILE A 113 -0.42 -6.90 -11.18
CA ILE A 113 -1.28 -7.81 -11.93
C ILE A 113 -0.44 -8.79 -12.73
N ARG A 114 -0.70 -10.09 -12.59
CA ARG A 114 0.13 -11.16 -13.18
C ARG A 114 0.27 -11.04 -14.70
N ASN A 115 -0.84 -10.78 -15.39
CA ASN A 115 -0.91 -10.72 -16.84
C ASN A 115 -0.96 -9.28 -17.38
N ASP A 116 -0.73 -8.28 -16.52
CA ASP A 116 -0.72 -6.88 -16.93
C ASP A 116 0.33 -6.09 -16.14
N ARG A 117 1.51 -5.93 -16.75
CA ARG A 117 2.62 -5.22 -16.15
C ARG A 117 2.55 -3.70 -16.34
N HIS A 118 1.51 -3.19 -17.01
CA HIS A 118 1.35 -1.77 -17.28
C HIS A 118 0.37 -1.10 -16.32
N ARG A 119 -0.31 -1.88 -15.47
CA ARG A 119 -1.29 -1.38 -14.52
C ARG A 119 -0.98 -1.83 -13.11
N LEU A 120 -1.27 -0.93 -12.17
CA LEU A 120 -1.30 -1.19 -10.74
C LEU A 120 -2.70 -0.93 -10.23
N MET A 121 -3.08 -1.64 -9.18
CA MET A 121 -4.32 -1.36 -8.46
C MET A 121 -3.98 -0.96 -7.02
N VAL A 122 -4.36 0.25 -6.64
CA VAL A 122 -4.43 0.65 -5.22
C VAL A 122 -5.82 0.28 -4.71
N TRP A 123 -5.87 -0.45 -3.61
CA TRP A 123 -7.11 -0.92 -3.02
C TRP A 123 -7.17 -0.57 -1.54
N ASN A 124 -8.28 0.05 -1.13
CA ASN A 124 -8.66 0.24 0.25
C ASN A 124 -9.66 -0.86 0.65
N PRO A 125 -9.25 -1.91 1.38
CA PRO A 125 -10.13 -3.02 1.76
C PRO A 125 -11.24 -2.63 2.74
N TYR A 126 -11.08 -1.53 3.48
CA TYR A 126 -12.07 -1.06 4.45
C TYR A 126 -13.20 -0.29 3.78
N LEU A 127 -12.84 0.60 2.85
CA LEU A 127 -13.81 1.38 2.08
C LEU A 127 -14.35 0.60 0.87
N GLY A 128 -13.66 -0.47 0.45
CA GLY A 128 -13.99 -1.20 -0.77
C GLY A 128 -13.67 -0.41 -2.04
N GLU A 129 -12.84 0.63 -1.93
CA GLU A 129 -12.48 1.50 -3.06
C GLU A 129 -11.23 0.98 -3.75
N THR A 130 -11.27 0.94 -5.07
CA THR A 130 -10.11 0.63 -5.91
C THR A 130 -9.78 1.82 -6.81
N ARG A 131 -8.49 1.99 -7.09
CA ARG A 131 -7.98 2.96 -8.05
C ARG A 131 -6.94 2.27 -8.93
N TRP A 132 -7.14 2.39 -10.23
CA TRP A 132 -6.21 1.87 -11.22
C TRP A 132 -5.21 2.95 -11.62
N ILE A 133 -3.95 2.56 -11.76
CA ILE A 133 -2.84 3.45 -12.10
C ILE A 133 -2.11 2.85 -13.30
N GLN A 134 -1.94 3.64 -14.35
CA GLN A 134 -1.11 3.28 -15.49
C GLN A 134 0.36 3.54 -15.17
N ILE A 135 1.21 2.55 -15.46
CA ILE A 135 2.65 2.70 -15.51
C ILE A 135 2.99 3.08 -16.95
N PHE A 136 3.50 4.30 -17.16
CA PHE A 136 4.01 4.68 -18.48
C PHE A 136 5.32 3.95 -18.76
N GLN A 137 5.45 3.41 -19.96
CA GLN A 137 6.74 3.03 -20.50
C GLN A 137 7.41 4.31 -21.02
N THR A 138 8.59 4.63 -20.52
CA THR A 138 9.51 5.46 -21.30
C THR A 138 9.71 4.78 -22.66
N THR A 139 9.65 5.56 -23.73
CA THR A 139 9.56 5.21 -25.16
C THR A 139 10.71 4.38 -25.74
N THR A 140 11.51 3.70 -24.91
CA THR A 140 12.51 2.74 -25.36
C THR A 140 11.83 1.39 -25.63
N ASN A 141 11.58 1.13 -26.92
CA ASN A 141 10.95 -0.03 -27.53
C ASN A 141 11.62 -1.41 -27.29
N SER A 142 12.15 -1.68 -26.10
CA SER A 142 12.75 -2.98 -25.81
C SER A 142 12.69 -3.30 -24.33
N SER A 143 11.72 -4.12 -23.94
CA SER A 143 11.99 -5.46 -23.39
C SER A 143 10.79 -5.96 -22.57
N SER A 144 10.37 -7.16 -22.92
CA SER A 144 9.44 -8.01 -22.17
C SER A 144 9.97 -8.46 -20.79
N ASP A 145 11.07 -7.89 -20.29
CA ASP A 145 11.85 -8.44 -19.17
C ASP A 145 12.14 -7.46 -18.02
N LEU A 146 11.64 -6.20 -18.09
CA LEU A 146 11.77 -5.27 -16.97
C LEU A 146 10.93 -5.75 -15.78
N ARG A 147 11.61 -6.23 -14.73
CA ARG A 147 11.02 -6.56 -13.44
C ARG A 147 10.97 -5.31 -12.56
N TYR A 148 9.77 -4.75 -12.41
CA TYR A 148 9.53 -3.66 -11.47
C TYR A 148 9.44 -4.20 -10.04
N SER A 149 9.99 -3.44 -9.11
CA SER A 149 9.67 -3.56 -7.69
C SER A 149 8.98 -2.29 -7.23
N PHE A 150 8.11 -2.46 -6.23
CA PHE A 150 7.31 -1.37 -5.70
C PHE A 150 7.40 -1.30 -4.19
N ALA A 151 7.07 -0.14 -3.64
CA ALA A 151 6.65 -0.01 -2.26
C ALA A 151 5.65 1.13 -2.10
N LEU A 152 4.85 1.03 -1.04
CA LEU A 152 3.86 2.03 -0.67
C LEU A 152 4.35 2.81 0.56
N GLY A 153 4.15 4.12 0.54
CA GLY A 153 4.51 5.00 1.64
C GLY A 153 3.64 6.25 1.65
N TYR A 154 4.02 7.22 2.48
CA TYR A 154 3.38 8.52 2.48
C TYR A 154 4.36 9.62 2.83
N GLN A 155 4.13 10.79 2.25
CA GLN A 155 4.67 12.04 2.75
C GLN A 155 3.68 12.64 3.75
N ASN A 156 4.17 13.02 4.92
CA ASN A 156 3.35 13.69 5.92
C ASN A 156 3.37 15.20 5.66
N ASN A 157 2.27 15.77 5.19
CA ASN A 157 2.06 17.22 5.18
C ASN A 157 1.31 17.63 6.44
N ASN A 158 1.44 18.89 6.86
CA ASN A 158 0.87 19.41 8.12
C ASN A 158 -0.63 19.13 8.32
N PHE A 159 -1.39 18.81 7.27
CA PHE A 159 -2.83 18.58 7.33
C PHE A 159 -3.29 17.19 6.88
N CYS A 160 -2.47 16.43 6.14
CA CYS A 160 -2.86 15.13 5.59
C CYS A 160 -1.63 14.37 5.09
N ARG A 161 -1.66 13.04 5.22
CA ARG A 161 -0.72 12.15 4.52
C ARG A 161 -1.06 12.10 3.03
N SER A 162 -0.06 12.34 2.19
CA SER A 162 -0.14 12.09 0.75
C SER A 162 0.48 10.73 0.46
N SER A 163 -0.34 9.75 0.09
CA SER A 163 0.14 8.41 -0.24
C SER A 163 0.97 8.45 -1.53
N ARG A 164 2.08 7.72 -1.51
CA ARG A 164 3.06 7.67 -2.59
C ARG A 164 3.45 6.23 -2.90
N ILE A 165 3.76 5.96 -4.16
CA ILE A 165 4.28 4.66 -4.61
C ILE A 165 5.69 4.90 -5.12
N LEU A 166 6.67 4.16 -4.60
CA LEU A 166 7.98 4.06 -5.23
C LEU A 166 7.95 2.91 -6.24
N LYS A 167 8.39 3.18 -7.47
CA LYS A 167 8.66 2.20 -8.52
C LYS A 167 10.17 2.17 -8.75
N CYS A 168 10.73 0.98 -8.88
CA CYS A 168 12.15 0.80 -9.18
C CYS A 168 12.39 -0.36 -10.13
N TRP A 169 13.37 -0.22 -11.02
CA TRP A 169 13.78 -1.26 -11.97
C TRP A 169 15.25 -1.10 -12.35
N HIS A 170 15.83 -2.16 -12.92
CA HIS A 170 17.18 -2.14 -13.45
C HIS A 170 17.19 -1.60 -14.88
N SER A 171 18.06 -0.63 -15.14
CA SER A 171 18.36 -0.19 -16.50
C SER A 171 19.35 -1.16 -17.19
N ILE A 172 19.63 -0.94 -18.46
CA ILE A 172 20.64 -1.68 -19.24
C ILE A 172 22.08 -1.34 -18.76
N ASP A 173 22.23 -0.19 -18.10
CA ASP A 173 23.42 0.27 -17.37
C ASP A 173 23.26 -0.09 -15.87
N PRO A 174 24.30 -0.29 -15.03
CA PRO A 174 24.18 -0.89 -13.69
C PRO A 174 23.43 0.00 -12.67
N MET A 175 22.81 1.08 -13.14
CA MET A 175 22.02 2.00 -12.36
C MET A 175 20.59 1.51 -12.18
N MET A 176 20.15 1.54 -10.92
CA MET A 176 18.74 1.42 -10.58
C MET A 176 18.04 2.75 -10.84
N VAL A 177 16.92 2.70 -11.55
CA VAL A 177 16.09 3.88 -11.78
C VAL A 177 14.92 3.86 -10.81
N PHE A 178 14.59 5.02 -10.28
CA PHE A 178 13.51 5.22 -9.33
C PHE A 178 12.52 6.25 -9.85
N GLU A 179 11.24 5.95 -9.69
CA GLU A 179 10.17 6.91 -9.90
C GLU A 179 9.23 6.90 -8.69
N VAL A 180 8.71 8.06 -8.34
CA VAL A 180 7.69 8.19 -7.31
C VAL A 180 6.39 8.64 -7.95
N TYR A 181 5.32 7.89 -7.71
CA TYR A 181 3.96 8.31 -8.03
C TYR A 181 3.32 8.95 -6.80
N GLU A 182 2.70 10.11 -6.98
CA GLU A 182 1.90 10.76 -5.95
C GLU A 182 0.41 10.54 -6.23
N LEU A 183 -0.32 9.91 -5.29
CA LEU A 183 -1.72 9.58 -5.50
C LEU A 183 -2.59 10.83 -5.60
N SER A 184 -2.27 11.89 -4.86
CA SER A 184 -3.07 13.12 -4.81
C SER A 184 -3.08 13.84 -6.18
N SER A 185 -1.92 14.01 -6.80
CA SER A 185 -1.76 14.63 -8.13
C SER A 185 -2.04 13.67 -9.28
N GLY A 186 -1.87 12.36 -9.04
CA GLY A 186 -2.00 11.33 -10.05
C GLY A 186 -0.85 11.30 -11.06
N SER A 187 0.34 11.81 -10.68
CA SER A 187 1.49 11.95 -11.57
C SER A 187 2.71 11.17 -11.09
N TRP A 188 3.50 10.68 -12.05
CA TRP A 188 4.84 10.14 -11.83
C TRP A 188 5.86 11.27 -11.86
N ARG A 189 6.87 11.19 -10.99
CA ARG A 189 8.09 12.00 -11.06
C ARG A 189 9.30 11.08 -11.09
N VAL A 190 10.25 11.41 -11.96
CA VAL A 190 11.51 10.69 -12.06
C VAL A 190 12.44 11.16 -10.96
N PHE A 191 13.15 10.22 -10.36
CA PHE A 191 14.25 10.47 -9.44
C PHE A 191 15.55 10.32 -10.24
N ASP A 192 16.02 11.43 -10.82
CA ASP A 192 17.29 11.43 -11.57
C ASP A 192 18.49 11.39 -10.60
N ASP A 193 19.57 10.72 -11.04
CA ASP A 193 20.91 10.73 -10.44
C ASP A 193 21.12 10.13 -9.04
N ILE A 194 20.50 8.99 -8.73
CA ILE A 194 20.92 8.19 -7.55
C ILE A 194 21.64 6.92 -8.01
N ALA A 195 22.96 7.03 -8.14
CA ALA A 195 23.84 5.88 -8.28
C ALA A 195 23.85 5.10 -6.95
N LEU A 196 22.97 4.09 -6.84
CA LEU A 196 23.04 3.12 -5.78
C LEU A 196 23.95 1.96 -6.20
N ASP A 197 25.11 1.85 -5.55
CA ASP A 197 26.00 0.68 -5.62
C ASP A 197 25.43 -0.56 -4.90
N CYS A 198 24.13 -0.84 -5.07
CA CYS A 198 23.48 -2.01 -4.49
C CYS A 198 22.28 -2.48 -5.31
N CYS A 199 22.07 -3.79 -5.34
CA CYS A 199 20.91 -4.42 -5.97
C CYS A 199 19.85 -4.74 -4.91
N ILE A 200 18.60 -4.35 -5.16
CA ILE A 200 17.48 -4.71 -4.29
C ILE A 200 16.95 -6.11 -4.60
N LEU A 201 16.50 -6.83 -3.58
CA LEU A 201 15.72 -8.05 -3.79
C LEU A 201 14.33 -7.68 -4.33
N PRO A 202 13.94 -8.22 -5.50
CA PRO A 202 12.63 -7.93 -6.05
C PRO A 202 11.52 -8.47 -5.13
N LYS A 203 10.34 -7.82 -5.17
CA LYS A 203 9.14 -8.23 -4.42
C LYS A 203 9.27 -8.22 -2.88
N CYS A 204 10.29 -7.57 -2.34
CA CYS A 204 10.57 -7.54 -0.89
C CYS A 204 10.40 -6.15 -0.24
N GLY A 205 9.74 -5.21 -0.93
CA GLY A 205 9.50 -3.87 -0.39
C GLY A 205 8.50 -3.90 0.76
N VAL A 206 8.90 -3.46 1.95
CA VAL A 206 8.02 -3.33 3.11
C VAL A 206 7.87 -1.87 3.52
N SER A 207 6.70 -1.49 4.02
CA SER A 207 6.47 -0.16 4.56
C SER A 207 6.53 -0.17 6.08
N PHE A 208 7.27 0.77 6.66
CA PHE A 208 7.32 1.00 8.09
C PHE A 208 7.30 2.49 8.39
N LYS A 209 6.29 2.92 9.16
CA LYS A 209 6.06 4.33 9.53
C LYS A 209 6.07 5.28 8.32
N GLY A 210 5.46 4.86 7.22
CA GLY A 210 5.34 5.65 6.00
C GLY A 210 6.54 5.60 5.07
N ASN A 211 7.65 5.00 5.48
CA ASN A 211 8.87 4.83 4.69
C ASN A 211 8.99 3.41 4.17
N ALA A 212 9.63 3.23 3.03
CA ALA A 212 9.79 1.91 2.42
C ALA A 212 11.19 1.35 2.68
N TYR A 213 11.29 0.03 2.80
CA TYR A 213 12.53 -0.67 3.07
C TYR A 213 12.65 -1.94 2.24
N TRP A 214 13.87 -2.26 1.81
CA TRP A 214 14.21 -3.48 1.07
C TRP A 214 15.49 -4.08 1.62
N LEU A 215 15.58 -5.40 1.59
CA LEU A 215 16.87 -6.06 1.61
C LEU A 215 17.57 -5.79 0.28
N ALA A 216 18.82 -5.34 0.36
CA ALA A 216 19.67 -5.08 -0.78
C ALA A 216 21.06 -5.69 -0.57
N PHE A 217 21.73 -6.01 -1.66
CA PHE A 217 23.08 -6.54 -1.67
C PHE A 217 24.02 -5.52 -2.30
N GLY A 218 25.00 -5.07 -1.51
CA GLY A 218 26.18 -4.38 -2.03
C GLY A 218 27.23 -5.39 -2.50
N GLN A 219 28.43 -4.90 -2.82
CA GLN A 219 29.53 -5.75 -3.30
C GLN A 219 30.04 -6.78 -2.27
N THR A 220 29.91 -6.49 -0.96
CA THR A 220 30.53 -7.30 0.09
C THR A 220 29.60 -7.67 1.25
N VAL A 221 28.50 -6.95 1.45
CA VAL A 221 27.57 -7.16 2.58
C VAL A 221 26.12 -6.91 2.17
N GLY A 222 25.20 -7.66 2.78
CA GLY A 222 23.78 -7.35 2.75
C GLY A 222 23.48 -6.10 3.59
N LEU A 223 22.59 -5.25 3.11
CA LEU A 223 22.14 -4.04 3.77
C LEU A 223 20.61 -3.91 3.70
N LEU A 224 20.05 -3.11 4.61
CA LEU A 224 18.66 -2.68 4.53
C LEU A 224 18.63 -1.28 3.90
N LEU A 225 18.10 -1.19 2.69
CA LEU A 225 17.92 0.06 1.97
C LEU A 225 16.56 0.64 2.35
N GLY A 226 16.54 1.84 2.91
CA GLY A 226 15.31 2.59 3.18
C GLY A 226 15.12 3.73 2.19
N PHE A 227 13.88 4.06 1.87
CA PHE A 227 13.49 5.27 1.17
C PHE A 227 12.58 6.10 2.08
N ASP A 228 13.03 7.32 2.39
CA ASP A 228 12.29 8.30 3.16
C ASP A 228 11.39 9.10 2.22
N PHE A 229 10.07 8.86 2.24
CA PHE A 229 9.11 9.58 1.39
C PHE A 229 8.88 11.04 1.80
N THR A 230 9.31 11.42 3.00
CA THR A 230 9.20 12.79 3.49
C THR A 230 10.31 13.66 2.92
N ARG A 231 11.54 13.14 2.95
CA ARG A 231 12.74 13.83 2.48
C ARG A 231 13.10 13.50 1.03
N ASP A 232 12.47 12.46 0.49
CA ASP A 232 12.77 11.87 -0.80
C ASP A 232 14.24 11.48 -0.94
N THR A 233 14.74 10.74 0.06
CA THR A 233 16.15 10.32 0.14
C THR A 233 16.28 8.86 0.51
N PHE A 234 17.32 8.20 -0.01
CA PHE A 234 17.69 6.86 0.42
C PHE A 234 18.53 6.90 1.70
N ILE A 235 18.31 5.89 2.55
CA ILE A 235 19.11 5.62 3.74
C ILE A 235 19.62 4.18 3.67
N ARG A 236 20.85 3.95 4.13
CA ARG A 236 21.45 2.62 4.21
C ARG A 236 21.60 2.24 5.67
N LEU A 237 21.10 1.06 6.02
CA LEU A 237 21.13 0.52 7.37
C LEU A 237 21.87 -0.83 7.34
N CYS A 238 22.73 -1.06 8.32
CA CYS A 238 23.47 -2.32 8.44
C CYS A 238 22.52 -3.46 8.87
N LEU A 239 22.72 -4.65 8.29
CA LEU A 239 22.03 -5.84 8.76
C LEU A 239 22.73 -6.44 9.99
N PRO A 240 21.99 -7.12 10.88
CA PRO A 240 22.57 -7.92 11.96
C PRO A 240 23.55 -8.99 11.43
N GLN A 241 24.59 -9.28 12.20
CA GLN A 241 25.73 -10.12 11.82
C GLN A 241 25.44 -11.62 12.02
N ALA A 242 24.42 -12.17 11.33
CA ALA A 242 24.17 -13.60 11.11
C ALA A 242 22.77 -13.77 10.53
N MET A 243 22.63 -14.03 9.22
CA MET A 243 21.36 -14.53 8.67
C MET A 243 21.62 -15.49 7.51
N GLU A 244 21.13 -16.72 7.63
CA GLU A 244 20.70 -17.49 6.47
C GLU A 244 19.40 -16.87 5.95
N PHE A 245 19.32 -16.55 4.66
CA PHE A 245 18.18 -15.84 4.10
C PHE A 245 17.04 -16.82 3.77
N CYS A 246 16.05 -16.89 4.64
CA CYS A 246 14.68 -17.27 4.28
C CYS A 246 13.76 -16.11 4.66
N TYR A 247 12.92 -15.63 3.74
CA TYR A 247 11.99 -14.53 4.02
C TYR A 247 10.54 -14.97 3.87
N LEU A 248 9.73 -14.62 4.86
CA LEU A 248 8.28 -14.69 4.83
C LEU A 248 7.76 -13.28 5.08
N ASN A 249 7.04 -12.71 4.13
CA ASN A 249 6.46 -11.38 4.29
C ASN A 249 5.14 -11.48 5.06
N LEU A 250 5.21 -11.31 6.38
CA LEU A 250 4.03 -11.10 7.20
C LEU A 250 3.84 -9.60 7.41
N SER A 251 2.62 -9.12 7.21
CA SER A 251 2.31 -7.70 7.23
C SER A 251 0.98 -7.50 7.93
N VAL A 252 0.98 -6.69 8.99
CA VAL A 252 -0.23 -6.42 9.78
C VAL A 252 -0.82 -5.11 9.30
N VAL A 253 -1.97 -5.20 8.62
CA VAL A 253 -2.79 -4.03 8.30
C VAL A 253 -3.56 -3.64 9.55
N ASN A 254 -3.16 -2.54 10.18
CA ASN A 254 -3.77 -1.97 11.38
C ASN A 254 -4.77 -0.87 11.05
#